data_AF-A0A2D4Y951-F1
#
_entry.id   AF-A0A2D4Y951-F1
#
_cell.length_a   1.000
_cell.length_b   1.000
_cell.length_c   1.000
_cell.angle_alpha   90.00
_cell.angle_beta   90.00
_cell.angle_gamma   90.00
#
_symmetry.space_group_name_H-M   'P 1'
#
loop_
_entity.id
_entity.type
_entity.pdbx_description
1 polymer ?
#
loop_
_entity_poly.entity_id
_entity_poly.type
_entity_poly.pdbx_seq_one_letter_code
_entity_poly.pdbx_strand_id
1 'polypeptide(L)'
;MTKVKHLLGISGGKDSAALAVYMSKTCPDLDVEYYTCDTGKELKETYDLIDRLNSVLGKEIVIYKSMDDVNSPMKNPFDHFLAIYGGYLPSPMARWCTNKMKLEPFEEHVGDEPTVSYVGIRGDENREGYVSKKENIQTVFPFRKNIWSEDVIKKVLSNSNIEEITGYYKELSSEALLENALQYAEQPISPKFTQRQKLNALMDVDVKLFNKVVFEYLKTTDYPVGKLDYFPLVDNDDVIVLDDVFKILEDSGVGIPAYYKPIEYEVEINGELKKGAYSRSRSGCFFCFYQQKIEWVWLLEQHPDLFDKAIEYEKEGYTWMAERLEELKKPKRVQAIKKEHYLRINREKSRSRTGQSWQDEILQAEGEGCASCFI
;
A
#
# COMPACT_ATOMS: atom_id res chain seq x y z
N MET A 1 -1.01 -11.57 30.37
CA MET A 1 -0.31 -10.90 29.25
C MET A 1 -1.34 -10.12 28.47
N THR A 2 -1.07 -8.86 28.16
CA THR A 2 -1.96 -8.04 27.33
C THR A 2 -1.96 -8.63 25.93
N LYS A 3 -3.10 -9.10 25.43
CA LYS A 3 -3.18 -9.66 24.07
C LYS A 3 -2.89 -8.54 23.07
N VAL A 4 -1.88 -8.72 22.22
CA VAL A 4 -1.57 -7.78 21.14
C VAL A 4 -2.45 -8.13 19.94
N LYS A 5 -3.13 -7.13 19.37
CA LYS A 5 -3.92 -7.30 18.14
C LYS A 5 -3.01 -7.28 16.92
N HIS A 6 -3.35 -8.09 15.93
CA HIS A 6 -2.64 -8.19 14.66
C HIS A 6 -3.62 -7.86 13.54
N LEU A 7 -3.48 -6.69 12.92
CA LEU A 7 -4.44 -6.18 11.93
C LEU A 7 -3.79 -6.03 10.56
N LEU A 8 -4.52 -6.43 9.52
CA LEU A 8 -4.12 -6.22 8.13
C LEU A 8 -5.30 -5.69 7.30
N GLY A 9 -5.14 -4.48 6.76
CA GLY A 9 -6.16 -3.81 5.96
C GLY A 9 -6.14 -4.25 4.49
N ILE A 10 -7.28 -4.71 3.98
CA ILE A 10 -7.52 -5.08 2.59
C ILE A 10 -8.10 -3.88 1.85
N SER A 11 -7.25 -3.21 1.07
CA SER A 11 -7.61 -2.02 0.27
C SER A 11 -8.32 -2.33 -1.05
N GLY A 12 -8.60 -3.61 -1.32
CA GLY A 12 -8.99 -4.07 -2.65
C GLY A 12 -7.83 -4.09 -3.65
N GLY A 13 -6.61 -3.77 -3.22
CA GLY A 13 -5.40 -3.74 -4.02
C GLY A 13 -4.69 -5.07 -4.09
N LYS A 14 -3.86 -5.22 -5.13
CA LYS A 14 -3.01 -6.39 -5.32
C LYS A 14 -2.03 -6.60 -4.15
N ASP A 15 -1.43 -5.52 -3.62
CA ASP A 15 -0.35 -5.61 -2.63
C ASP A 15 -0.86 -6.05 -1.25
N SER A 16 -1.98 -5.48 -0.78
CA SER A 16 -2.61 -5.89 0.50
C SER A 16 -3.20 -7.30 0.42
N ALA A 17 -3.79 -7.67 -0.72
CA ALA A 17 -4.27 -9.02 -0.98
C ALA A 17 -3.12 -10.04 -0.96
N ALA A 18 -2.01 -9.75 -1.65
CA ALA A 18 -0.84 -10.61 -1.66
C ALA A 18 -0.21 -10.71 -0.27
N LEU A 19 -0.16 -9.61 0.49
CA LEU A 19 0.37 -9.62 1.85
C LEU A 19 -0.45 -10.53 2.76
N ALA A 20 -1.78 -10.47 2.67
CA ALA A 20 -2.66 -11.32 3.47
C ALA A 20 -2.39 -12.80 3.20
N VAL A 21 -2.30 -13.18 1.92
CA VAL A 21 -1.96 -14.54 1.50
C VAL A 21 -0.55 -14.93 1.96
N TYR A 22 0.44 -14.05 1.76
CA TYR A 22 1.82 -14.29 2.16
C TYR A 22 1.93 -14.58 3.66
N MET A 23 1.39 -13.68 4.50
CA MET A 23 1.42 -13.84 5.95
C MET A 23 0.64 -15.06 6.44
N SER A 24 -0.47 -15.42 5.80
CA SER A 24 -1.21 -16.65 6.15
C SER A 24 -0.36 -17.93 5.97
N LYS A 25 0.61 -17.89 5.04
CA LYS A 25 1.51 -19.01 4.76
C LYS A 25 2.80 -18.96 5.59
N THR A 26 3.39 -17.77 5.75
CA THR A 26 4.70 -17.59 6.41
C THR A 26 4.61 -17.36 7.91
N CYS A 27 3.46 -16.89 8.40
CA CYS A 27 3.19 -16.63 9.81
C CYS A 27 1.85 -17.24 10.26
N PRO A 28 1.64 -18.57 10.08
CA PRO A 28 0.34 -19.21 10.35
C PRO A 28 -0.08 -19.14 11.83
N ASP A 29 0.89 -18.98 12.74
CA ASP A 29 0.64 -18.88 14.18
C ASP A 29 0.17 -17.47 14.62
N LEU A 30 0.28 -16.46 13.74
CA LEU A 30 -0.27 -15.14 14.03
C LEU A 30 -1.77 -15.12 13.77
N ASP A 31 -2.54 -14.81 14.83
CA ASP A 31 -3.97 -14.57 14.70
C ASP A 31 -4.24 -13.18 14.10
N VAL A 32 -4.03 -13.06 12.79
CA VAL A 32 -4.28 -11.83 12.04
C VAL A 32 -5.79 -11.69 11.79
N GLU A 33 -6.33 -10.53 12.17
CA GLU A 33 -7.64 -10.05 11.75
C GLU A 33 -7.48 -9.24 10.47
N TYR A 34 -8.25 -9.64 9.45
CA TYR A 34 -8.30 -8.95 8.18
C TYR A 34 -9.50 -8.03 8.18
N TYR A 35 -9.33 -6.80 7.71
CA TYR A 35 -10.42 -5.85 7.66
C TYR A 35 -10.43 -5.06 6.35
N THR A 36 -11.56 -4.47 6.01
CA THR A 36 -11.69 -3.51 4.93
C THR A 36 -12.61 -2.38 5.36
N CYS A 37 -12.43 -1.19 4.80
CA CYS A 37 -13.39 -0.10 4.98
C CYS A 37 -14.03 0.18 3.62
N ASP A 38 -15.26 -0.25 3.42
CA ASP A 38 -15.96 -0.04 2.15
C ASP A 38 -16.37 1.44 2.00
N THR A 39 -16.08 2.04 0.84
CA THR A 39 -16.55 3.40 0.51
C THR A 39 -17.96 3.42 -0.08
N GLY A 40 -18.47 2.26 -0.51
CA GLY A 40 -19.65 2.08 -1.33
C GLY A 40 -19.47 2.54 -2.78
N LYS A 41 -18.23 2.84 -3.19
CA LYS A 41 -17.86 3.35 -4.53
C LYS A 41 -16.72 2.57 -5.15
N GLU A 42 -16.46 1.36 -4.66
CA GLU A 42 -15.48 0.43 -5.22
C GLU A 42 -15.98 -0.17 -6.55
N LEU A 43 -15.05 -0.61 -7.39
CA LEU A 43 -15.38 -1.42 -8.57
C LEU A 43 -15.86 -2.82 -8.16
N LYS A 44 -16.66 -3.48 -9.01
CA LYS A 44 -17.17 -4.84 -8.75
C LYS A 44 -16.03 -5.83 -8.45
N GLU A 45 -14.95 -5.73 -9.22
CA GLU A 45 -13.77 -6.57 -9.12
C GLU A 45 -13.07 -6.47 -7.76
N THR A 46 -13.24 -5.34 -7.04
CA THR A 46 -12.74 -5.19 -5.67
C THR A 46 -13.53 -6.05 -4.68
N TYR A 47 -14.85 -6.10 -4.79
CA TYR A 47 -15.67 -7.01 -3.98
C TYR A 47 -15.39 -8.46 -4.33
N ASP A 48 -15.30 -8.79 -5.63
CA ASP A 48 -14.95 -10.15 -6.08
C ASP A 48 -13.56 -10.60 -5.60
N LEU A 49 -12.61 -9.66 -5.42
CA LEU A 49 -11.30 -9.95 -4.83
C LEU A 49 -11.43 -10.31 -3.35
N ILE A 50 -12.20 -9.52 -2.58
CA ILE A 50 -12.42 -9.74 -1.15
C ILE A 50 -13.10 -11.10 -0.92
N ASP A 51 -14.10 -11.46 -1.72
CA ASP A 51 -14.78 -12.76 -1.62
C ASP A 51 -13.83 -13.95 -1.88
N ARG A 52 -12.94 -13.82 -2.88
CA ARG A 52 -11.92 -14.82 -3.16
C ARG A 52 -10.88 -14.89 -2.04
N LEU A 53 -10.48 -13.77 -1.46
CA LEU A 53 -9.58 -13.74 -0.31
C LEU A 53 -10.21 -14.40 0.92
N ASN A 54 -11.48 -14.14 1.24
CA ASN A 54 -12.21 -14.82 2.31
C ASN A 54 -12.13 -16.35 2.15
N SER A 55 -12.32 -16.82 0.91
CA SER A 55 -12.28 -18.25 0.58
C SER A 55 -10.89 -18.86 0.75
N VAL A 56 -9.84 -18.15 0.33
CA VAL A 56 -8.44 -18.64 0.39
C VAL A 56 -7.87 -18.55 1.80
N LEU A 57 -8.18 -17.50 2.56
CA LEU A 57 -7.70 -17.30 3.92
C LEU A 57 -8.45 -18.16 4.94
N GLY A 58 -9.66 -18.61 4.62
CA GLY A 58 -10.53 -19.31 5.56
C GLY A 58 -10.95 -18.45 6.76
N LYS A 59 -10.80 -17.12 6.65
CA LYS A 59 -11.18 -16.12 7.65
C LYS A 59 -12.03 -15.04 6.99
N GLU A 60 -13.02 -14.55 7.74
CA GLU A 60 -13.84 -13.41 7.32
C GLU A 60 -13.03 -12.11 7.38
N ILE A 61 -13.06 -11.34 6.29
CA ILE A 61 -12.57 -9.97 6.24
C ILE A 61 -13.65 -9.05 6.81
N VAL A 62 -13.38 -8.46 7.97
CA VAL A 62 -14.32 -7.64 8.72
C VAL A 62 -14.51 -6.29 8.02
N ILE A 63 -15.75 -5.83 7.88
CA ILE A 63 -16.04 -4.49 7.36
C ILE A 63 -16.05 -3.48 8.51
N TYR A 64 -15.07 -2.59 8.55
CA TYR A 64 -15.07 -1.47 9.47
C TYR A 64 -15.90 -0.34 8.89
N LYS A 65 -17.02 -0.07 9.56
CA LYS A 65 -17.96 0.97 9.15
C LYS A 65 -17.38 2.34 9.46
N SER A 66 -17.42 3.23 8.47
CA SER A 66 -17.00 4.63 8.63
C SER A 66 -18.18 5.59 8.77
N MET A 67 -19.41 5.09 8.73
CA MET A 67 -20.61 5.89 9.00
C MET A 67 -21.62 5.10 9.82
N ASP A 68 -22.52 5.82 10.48
CA ASP A 68 -23.69 5.24 11.13
C ASP A 68 -24.77 4.95 10.08
N ASP A 69 -24.86 3.70 9.62
CA ASP A 69 -25.84 3.27 8.62
C ASP A 69 -27.30 3.44 9.06
N VAL A 70 -27.56 3.56 10.37
CA VAL A 70 -28.93 3.69 10.90
C VAL A 70 -29.37 5.15 10.88
N ASN A 71 -28.48 6.06 11.27
CA ASN A 71 -28.80 7.48 11.44
C ASN A 71 -28.38 8.36 10.25
N SER A 72 -27.53 7.86 9.36
CA SER A 72 -27.11 8.59 8.17
C SER A 72 -28.25 8.66 7.13
N PRO A 73 -28.55 9.85 6.57
CA PRO A 73 -29.49 9.97 5.45
C PRO A 73 -28.90 9.43 4.13
N MET A 74 -27.60 9.11 4.09
CA MET A 74 -26.89 8.63 2.91
C MET A 74 -26.73 7.12 2.94
N LYS A 75 -26.75 6.51 1.75
CA LYS A 75 -26.71 5.05 1.57
C LYS A 75 -25.31 4.45 1.58
N ASN A 76 -24.27 5.27 1.51
CA ASN A 76 -22.89 4.82 1.54
C ASN A 76 -21.97 5.86 2.19
N PRO A 77 -20.80 5.41 2.69
CA PRO A 77 -19.85 6.30 3.36
C PRO A 77 -19.36 7.46 2.50
N PHE A 78 -19.13 7.24 1.20
CA PHE A 78 -18.62 8.32 0.35
C PHE A 78 -19.61 9.49 0.26
N ASP A 79 -20.87 9.20 -0.02
CA ASP A 79 -21.91 10.23 -0.14
C ASP A 79 -22.19 10.90 1.22
N HIS A 80 -22.10 10.15 2.32
CA HIS A 80 -22.19 10.67 3.68
C HIS A 80 -21.14 11.76 3.94
N PHE A 81 -19.86 11.44 3.72
CA PHE A 81 -18.80 12.40 3.97
C PHE A 81 -18.79 13.52 2.93
N LEU A 82 -19.09 13.24 1.66
CA LEU A 82 -19.23 14.29 0.66
C LEU A 82 -20.25 15.35 1.08
N ALA A 83 -21.38 14.93 1.68
CA ALA A 83 -22.39 15.85 2.20
C ALA A 83 -21.88 16.66 3.41
N ILE A 84 -21.15 16.02 4.34
CA ILE A 84 -20.51 16.71 5.48
C ILE A 84 -19.51 17.77 5.00
N TYR A 85 -18.76 17.48 3.94
CA TYR A 85 -17.81 18.41 3.33
C TYR A 85 -18.47 19.40 2.34
N GLY A 86 -19.80 19.51 2.33
CA GLY A 86 -20.52 20.49 1.50
C GLY A 86 -20.38 20.28 -0.01
N GLY A 87 -20.09 19.05 -0.45
CA GLY A 87 -19.83 18.73 -1.85
C GLY A 87 -18.39 18.93 -2.31
N TYR A 88 -17.45 19.21 -1.39
CA TYR A 88 -16.04 19.34 -1.69
C TYR A 88 -15.40 17.97 -1.99
N LEU A 89 -14.96 17.75 -3.23
CA LEU A 89 -14.35 16.49 -3.67
C LEU A 89 -13.00 16.23 -3.00
N PRO A 90 -12.63 14.97 -2.73
CA PRO A 90 -11.32 14.65 -2.20
C PRO A 90 -10.25 14.94 -3.25
N SER A 91 -9.09 15.40 -2.80
CA SER A 91 -7.97 15.78 -3.67
C SER A 91 -6.63 15.41 -3.02
N PRO A 92 -5.48 15.54 -3.73
CA PRO A 92 -4.18 15.26 -3.14
C PRO A 92 -3.88 16.09 -1.90
N MET A 93 -4.43 17.31 -1.84
CA MET A 93 -4.30 18.22 -0.70
C MET A 93 -5.33 17.95 0.40
N ALA A 94 -6.52 17.47 0.04
CA ALA A 94 -7.65 17.30 0.94
C ALA A 94 -8.16 15.85 0.88
N ARG A 95 -7.42 14.97 1.54
CA ARG A 95 -7.57 13.51 1.50
C ARG A 95 -8.58 13.00 2.53
N TRP A 96 -9.73 13.65 2.61
CA TRP A 96 -10.75 13.28 3.60
C TRP A 96 -11.28 11.86 3.38
N CYS A 97 -11.25 11.33 2.15
CA CYS A 97 -11.62 9.95 1.88
C CYS A 97 -10.70 8.93 2.59
N THR A 98 -9.39 9.18 2.64
CA THR A 98 -8.46 8.36 3.44
C THR A 98 -8.71 8.57 4.93
N ASN A 99 -8.76 9.82 5.37
CA ASN A 99 -8.82 10.12 6.81
C ASN A 99 -10.13 9.62 7.44
N LYS A 100 -11.27 10.05 6.91
CA LYS A 100 -12.60 9.74 7.45
C LYS A 100 -13.05 8.31 7.20
N MET A 101 -12.71 7.76 6.05
CA MET A 101 -13.29 6.49 5.62
C MET A 101 -12.37 5.31 5.86
N LYS A 102 -11.08 5.52 6.14
CA LYS A 102 -10.09 4.44 6.31
C LYS A 102 -9.37 4.54 7.66
N LEU A 103 -8.76 5.68 7.98
CA LEU A 103 -7.93 5.83 9.19
C LEU A 103 -8.76 5.96 10.47
N GLU A 104 -9.77 6.84 10.49
CA GLU A 104 -10.66 7.00 11.65
C GLU A 104 -11.38 5.70 12.06
N PRO A 105 -12.06 4.96 11.16
CA PRO A 105 -12.71 3.70 11.56
C PRO A 105 -11.72 2.63 12.01
N PHE A 106 -10.50 2.61 11.46
CA PHE A 106 -9.43 1.74 11.94
C PHE A 106 -9.01 2.12 13.37
N GLU A 107 -8.75 3.40 13.62
CA GLU A 107 -8.32 3.90 14.92
C GLU A 107 -9.41 3.79 15.99
N GLU A 108 -10.69 3.88 15.61
CA GLU A 108 -11.85 3.64 16.47
C GLU A 108 -11.96 2.16 16.85
N HIS A 109 -11.82 1.26 15.87
CA HIS A 109 -11.85 -0.18 16.12
C HIS A 109 -10.69 -0.63 17.04
N VAL A 110 -9.50 -0.06 16.84
CA VAL A 110 -8.32 -0.38 17.67
C VAL A 110 -8.49 0.11 19.10
N GLY A 111 -9.07 1.30 19.32
CA GLY A 111 -9.15 1.92 20.64
C GLY A 111 -7.76 2.12 21.25
N ASP A 112 -7.59 1.67 22.50
CA ASP A 112 -6.34 1.78 23.28
C ASP A 112 -5.55 0.46 23.35
N GLU A 113 -6.00 -0.58 22.63
CA GLU A 113 -5.36 -1.90 22.69
C GLU A 113 -4.02 -1.90 21.92
N PRO A 114 -2.95 -2.54 22.46
CA PRO A 114 -1.70 -2.70 21.74
C PRO A 114 -1.91 -3.46 20.43
N THR A 115 -1.54 -2.84 19.31
CA THR A 115 -1.87 -3.34 17.98
C THR A 115 -0.68 -3.25 17.02
N VAL A 116 -0.44 -4.33 16.28
CA VAL A 116 0.48 -4.37 15.14
C VAL A 116 -0.33 -4.28 13.86
N SER A 117 -0.04 -3.28 13.03
CA SER A 117 -0.65 -3.06 11.72
C SER A 117 0.32 -3.46 10.61
N TYR A 118 -0.09 -4.39 9.75
CA TYR A 118 0.71 -4.86 8.63
C TYR A 118 0.36 -4.16 7.33
N VAL A 119 1.39 -3.78 6.58
CA VAL A 119 1.23 -2.94 5.38
C VAL A 119 2.07 -3.49 4.24
N GLY A 120 1.41 -3.67 3.08
CA GLY A 120 2.00 -4.25 1.89
C GLY A 120 2.75 -3.23 1.04
N ILE A 121 3.77 -2.56 1.60
CA ILE A 121 4.69 -1.75 0.80
C ILE A 121 5.80 -2.65 0.29
N ARG A 122 5.89 -2.79 -1.04
CA ARG A 122 6.86 -3.67 -1.71
C ARG A 122 8.29 -3.21 -1.48
N GLY A 123 9.23 -4.13 -1.69
CA GLY A 123 10.67 -3.87 -1.61
C GLY A 123 11.20 -2.98 -2.73
N ASP A 124 10.50 -2.90 -3.86
CA ASP A 124 10.82 -2.05 -5.02
C ASP A 124 10.16 -0.66 -4.97
N GLU A 125 9.34 -0.38 -3.95
CA GLU A 125 8.70 0.92 -3.74
C GLU A 125 9.57 1.85 -2.88
N ASN A 126 9.92 3.02 -3.43
CA ASN A 126 10.69 4.05 -2.72
C ASN A 126 9.77 5.11 -2.08
N ARG A 127 8.95 4.70 -1.11
CA ARG A 127 8.07 5.59 -0.31
C ARG A 127 8.06 5.21 1.17
N GLU A 128 7.57 6.09 2.02
CA GLU A 128 7.26 5.71 3.41
C GLU A 128 5.76 5.38 3.55
N GLY A 129 5.47 4.46 4.47
CA GLY A 129 4.09 4.16 4.87
C GLY A 129 3.59 5.13 5.93
N TYR A 130 2.28 5.11 6.18
CA TYR A 130 1.72 5.82 7.32
C TYR A 130 2.19 5.17 8.63
N VAL A 131 2.70 6.02 9.52
CA VAL A 131 3.02 5.66 10.90
C VAL A 131 1.98 6.34 11.77
N SER A 132 1.23 5.54 12.53
CA SER A 132 0.20 6.05 13.44
C SER A 132 0.84 7.01 14.45
N LYS A 133 0.09 8.05 14.81
CA LYS A 133 0.48 8.93 15.93
C LYS A 133 0.13 8.34 17.29
N LYS A 134 -0.70 7.29 17.33
CA LYS A 134 -1.08 6.61 18.57
C LYS A 134 0.02 5.62 18.97
N GLU A 135 0.52 5.75 20.20
CA GLU A 135 1.63 4.93 20.72
C GLU A 135 1.27 3.44 20.87
N ASN A 136 -0.01 3.10 20.98
CA ASN A 136 -0.48 1.72 21.04
C ASN A 136 -0.55 1.03 19.66
N ILE A 137 -0.22 1.72 18.56
CA ILE A 137 -0.24 1.16 17.20
C ILE A 137 1.17 1.17 16.61
N GLN A 138 1.64 0.00 16.18
CA GLN A 138 2.92 -0.15 15.51
C GLN A 138 2.73 -0.66 14.09
N THR A 139 3.31 0.04 13.12
CA THR A 139 3.30 -0.37 11.71
C THR A 139 4.49 -1.28 11.40
N VAL A 140 4.26 -2.37 10.65
CA VAL A 140 5.29 -3.28 10.15
C VAL A 140 5.13 -3.48 8.63
N PHE A 141 6.24 -3.60 7.90
CA PHE A 141 6.32 -3.71 6.44
C PHE A 141 6.92 -5.05 5.97
N PRO A 142 6.16 -6.16 5.95
CA PRO A 142 6.73 -7.50 5.79
C PRO A 142 7.39 -7.78 4.44
N PHE A 143 7.10 -6.98 3.41
CA PHE A 143 7.65 -7.14 2.06
C PHE A 143 9.02 -6.47 1.86
N ARG A 144 9.49 -5.68 2.83
CA ARG A 144 10.73 -4.92 2.74
C ARG A 144 11.87 -5.65 3.42
N LYS A 145 13.09 -5.42 2.91
CA LYS A 145 14.32 -5.84 3.59
C LYS A 145 14.36 -5.34 5.05
N ASN A 146 14.01 -4.06 5.25
CA ASN A 146 13.75 -3.53 6.58
C ASN A 146 12.25 -3.55 6.85
N ILE A 147 11.81 -4.44 7.74
CA ILE A 147 10.39 -4.55 8.12
C ILE A 147 9.94 -3.48 9.11
N TRP A 148 10.88 -2.75 9.73
CA TRP A 148 10.60 -1.79 10.79
C TRP A 148 10.36 -0.39 10.24
N SER A 149 9.43 0.34 10.86
CA SER A 149 9.16 1.73 10.51
C SER A 149 10.32 2.67 10.86
N GLU A 150 10.38 3.81 10.17
CA GLU A 150 11.47 4.79 10.32
C GLU A 150 11.58 5.34 11.75
N ASP A 151 10.47 5.45 12.50
CA ASP A 151 10.48 5.85 13.91
C ASP A 151 11.15 4.78 14.81
N VAL A 152 10.89 3.50 14.57
CA VAL A 152 11.56 2.39 15.26
C VAL A 152 13.05 2.41 14.95
N ILE A 153 13.43 2.56 13.67
CA ILE A 153 14.84 2.62 13.26
C ILE A 153 15.56 3.80 13.93
N LYS A 154 14.95 4.98 13.95
CA LYS A 154 15.51 6.17 14.63
C LYS A 154 15.74 5.91 16.11
N LYS A 155 14.81 5.21 16.77
CA LYS A 155 14.91 4.88 18.20
C LYS A 155 16.01 3.85 18.44
N VAL A 156 16.00 2.72 17.73
CA VAL A 156 16.99 1.63 17.86
C VAL A 156 18.40 2.16 17.60
N LEU A 157 18.61 2.87 16.48
CA LEU A 157 19.94 3.29 16.04
C LEU A 157 20.43 4.59 16.69
N SER A 158 19.69 5.16 17.65
CA SER A 158 20.13 6.33 18.41
C SER A 158 21.50 6.10 19.04
N ASN A 159 22.38 7.10 18.98
CA ASN A 159 23.70 7.02 19.60
C ASN A 159 23.64 6.76 21.12
N SER A 160 22.53 7.13 21.78
CA SER A 160 22.31 6.84 23.21
C SER A 160 22.18 5.35 23.51
N ASN A 161 21.80 4.53 22.52
CA ASN A 161 21.45 3.12 22.72
C ASN A 161 22.55 2.18 22.22
N ILE A 162 23.70 2.70 21.79
CA ILE A 162 24.80 1.90 21.22
C ILE A 162 25.23 0.78 22.18
N GLU A 163 25.38 1.07 23.46
CA GLU A 163 25.81 0.08 24.46
C GLU A 163 24.80 -1.09 24.57
N GLU A 164 23.52 -0.78 24.65
CA GLU A 164 22.43 -1.75 24.74
C GLU A 164 22.30 -2.59 23.46
N ILE A 165 22.28 -1.95 22.28
CA ILE A 165 22.21 -2.63 20.98
C ILE A 165 23.41 -3.54 20.75
N THR A 166 24.61 -3.07 21.08
CA THR A 166 25.84 -3.88 21.04
C THR A 166 25.75 -5.08 21.98
N GLY A 167 25.11 -4.93 23.15
CA GLY A 167 24.80 -6.03 24.07
C GLY A 167 23.99 -7.13 23.39
N TYR A 168 22.89 -6.78 22.72
CA TYR A 168 22.06 -7.75 21.99
C TYR A 168 22.81 -8.42 20.84
N TYR A 169 23.65 -7.69 20.11
CA TYR A 169 24.50 -8.32 19.09
C TYR A 169 25.45 -9.35 19.69
N LYS A 170 26.03 -9.11 20.87
CA LYS A 170 26.90 -10.09 21.56
C LYS A 170 26.16 -11.34 21.99
N GLU A 171 24.90 -11.19 22.39
CA GLU A 171 24.07 -12.31 22.84
C GLU A 171 23.53 -13.15 21.67
N LEU A 172 23.11 -12.51 20.58
CA LEU A 172 22.34 -13.15 19.51
C LEU A 172 23.21 -13.56 18.30
N SER A 173 24.40 -12.97 18.12
CA SER A 173 25.24 -13.26 16.95
C SER A 173 25.97 -14.59 17.09
N SER A 174 26.14 -15.30 15.97
CA SER A 174 27.13 -16.36 15.88
C SER A 174 28.56 -15.80 15.93
N GLU A 175 29.53 -16.62 16.35
CA GLU A 175 30.95 -16.24 16.40
C GLU A 175 31.47 -15.69 15.05
N ALA A 176 30.97 -16.22 13.93
CA ALA A 176 31.39 -15.82 12.59
C ALA A 176 30.93 -14.42 12.17
N LEU A 177 29.81 -13.93 12.72
CA LEU A 177 29.20 -12.65 12.36
C LEU A 177 29.52 -11.54 13.37
N LEU A 178 29.88 -11.91 14.59
CA LEU A 178 29.97 -11.00 15.72
C LEU A 178 30.94 -9.84 15.48
N GLU A 179 32.16 -10.12 15.01
CA GLU A 179 33.17 -9.07 14.78
C GLU A 179 32.68 -8.02 13.77
N ASN A 180 32.10 -8.47 12.66
CA ASN A 180 31.60 -7.61 11.60
C ASN A 180 30.34 -6.83 12.04
N ALA A 181 29.44 -7.47 12.81
CA ALA A 181 28.28 -6.81 13.39
C ALA A 181 28.68 -5.69 14.37
N LEU A 182 29.63 -5.98 15.27
CA LEU A 182 30.10 -5.04 16.28
C LEU A 182 30.79 -3.81 15.66
N GLN A 183 31.56 -4.01 14.59
CA GLN A 183 32.18 -2.90 13.85
C GLN A 183 31.17 -1.81 13.50
N TYR A 184 29.97 -2.20 13.04
CA TYR A 184 28.92 -1.25 12.66
C TYR A 184 28.02 -0.85 13.83
N ALA A 185 27.74 -1.75 14.77
CA ALA A 185 26.88 -1.48 15.93
C ALA A 185 27.50 -0.42 16.86
N GLU A 186 28.81 -0.52 17.11
CA GLU A 186 29.57 0.40 17.97
C GLU A 186 29.86 1.75 17.28
N GLN A 187 29.82 1.80 15.94
CA GLN A 187 30.09 3.02 15.20
C GLN A 187 28.95 4.05 15.37
N PRO A 188 29.21 5.26 15.90
CA PRO A 188 28.17 6.26 16.10
C PRO A 188 27.70 6.87 14.77
N ILE A 189 26.41 7.21 14.71
CA ILE A 189 25.85 8.01 13.62
C ILE A 189 26.50 9.40 13.64
N SER A 190 26.93 9.85 12.47
CA SER A 190 27.57 11.14 12.25
C SER A 190 27.31 11.64 10.82
N PRO A 191 27.67 12.89 10.48
CA PRO A 191 27.58 13.37 9.09
C PRO A 191 28.34 12.52 8.06
N LYS A 192 29.37 11.76 8.50
CA LYS A 192 30.14 10.85 7.63
C LYS A 192 29.58 9.42 7.58
N PHE A 193 28.74 9.06 8.55
CA PHE A 193 28.10 7.74 8.66
C PHE A 193 26.66 7.93 9.12
N THR A 194 25.79 8.13 8.14
CA THR A 194 24.37 8.44 8.34
C THR A 194 23.61 7.25 8.91
N GLN A 195 22.44 7.50 9.50
CA GLN A 195 21.54 6.43 9.98
C GLN A 195 21.25 5.40 8.88
N ARG A 196 20.99 5.87 7.65
CA ARG A 196 20.75 4.98 6.50
C ARG A 196 21.96 4.09 6.18
N GLN A 197 23.18 4.64 6.25
CA GLN A 197 24.39 3.85 6.04
C GLN A 197 24.59 2.82 7.16
N LYS A 198 24.32 3.20 8.43
CA LYS A 198 24.38 2.28 9.57
C LYS A 198 23.35 1.16 9.46
N LEU A 199 22.10 1.50 9.16
CA LEU A 199 21.02 0.53 8.92
C LEU A 199 21.41 -0.47 7.83
N ASN A 200 21.84 0.02 6.66
CA ASN A 200 22.24 -0.85 5.56
C ASN A 200 23.42 -1.75 5.93
N ALA A 201 24.45 -1.19 6.57
CA ALA A 201 25.62 -1.98 6.99
C ALA A 201 25.24 -3.10 7.96
N LEU A 202 24.39 -2.83 8.94
CA LEU A 202 23.91 -3.85 9.89
C LEU A 202 23.06 -4.93 9.22
N MET A 203 22.16 -4.55 8.31
CA MET A 203 21.35 -5.50 7.54
C MET A 203 22.15 -6.29 6.49
N ASP A 204 23.26 -5.73 6.00
CA ASP A 204 24.17 -6.42 5.06
C ASP A 204 25.04 -7.46 5.77
N VAL A 205 25.22 -7.36 7.10
CA VAL A 205 25.80 -8.44 7.90
C VAL A 205 24.85 -9.63 7.94
N ASP A 206 23.65 -9.44 8.45
CA ASP A 206 22.57 -10.45 8.44
C ASP A 206 21.23 -9.80 8.80
N VAL A 207 20.22 -9.95 7.93
CA VAL A 207 18.90 -9.32 8.10
C VAL A 207 18.14 -9.90 9.29
N LYS A 208 18.21 -11.22 9.49
CA LYS A 208 17.47 -11.92 10.55
C LYS A 208 18.03 -11.57 11.92
N LEU A 209 19.36 -11.52 12.02
CA LEU A 209 20.07 -11.04 13.21
C LEU A 209 19.69 -9.60 13.52
N PHE A 210 19.70 -8.70 12.53
CA PHE A 210 19.24 -7.32 12.73
C PHE A 210 17.81 -7.27 13.25
N ASN A 211 16.88 -8.03 12.65
CA ASN A 211 15.49 -8.06 13.10
C ASN A 211 15.34 -8.61 14.53
N LYS A 212 16.11 -9.64 14.91
CA LYS A 212 16.12 -10.19 16.27
C LYS A 212 16.65 -9.18 17.29
N VAL A 213 17.73 -8.46 16.96
CA VAL A 213 18.27 -7.39 17.81
C VAL A 213 17.24 -6.27 18.00
N VAL A 214 16.57 -5.84 16.93
CA VAL A 214 15.49 -4.84 17.02
C VAL A 214 14.36 -5.36 17.90
N PHE A 215 13.96 -6.63 17.74
CA PHE A 215 12.89 -7.24 18.53
C PHE A 215 13.23 -7.30 20.04
N GLU A 216 14.43 -7.75 20.40
CA GLU A 216 14.87 -7.76 21.81
C GLU A 216 14.95 -6.35 22.41
N TYR A 217 15.43 -5.36 21.65
CA TYR A 217 15.36 -3.96 22.07
C TYR A 217 13.91 -3.48 22.27
N LEU A 218 12.99 -3.83 21.37
CA LEU A 218 11.59 -3.41 21.48
C LEU A 218 10.90 -3.98 22.72
N LYS A 219 11.34 -5.13 23.26
CA LYS A 219 10.83 -5.67 24.53
C LYS A 219 11.10 -4.77 25.74
N THR A 220 12.04 -3.83 25.63
CA THR A 220 12.32 -2.82 26.68
C THR A 220 11.47 -1.55 26.53
N THR A 221 10.54 -1.53 25.58
CA THR A 221 9.73 -0.36 25.21
C THR A 221 8.23 -0.65 25.25
N ASP A 222 7.40 0.39 25.11
CA ASP A 222 5.94 0.25 25.06
C ASP A 222 5.38 -0.20 23.71
N TYR A 223 6.23 -0.38 22.69
CA TYR A 223 5.82 -0.79 21.36
C TYR A 223 5.08 -2.14 21.39
N PRO A 224 3.93 -2.27 20.71
CA PRO A 224 3.13 -3.49 20.66
C PRO A 224 3.91 -4.78 20.36
N VAL A 225 4.82 -4.79 19.38
CA VAL A 225 5.61 -5.99 19.05
C VAL A 225 6.48 -6.43 20.23
N GLY A 226 7.01 -5.49 21.03
CA GLY A 226 7.83 -5.80 22.21
C GLY A 226 7.07 -6.50 23.34
N LYS A 227 5.73 -6.54 23.29
CA LYS A 227 4.90 -7.26 24.26
C LYS A 227 4.70 -8.74 23.90
N LEU A 228 5.23 -9.18 22.76
CA LEU A 228 5.17 -10.57 22.29
C LEU A 228 6.35 -11.38 22.82
N ASP A 229 6.11 -12.66 23.13
CA ASP A 229 7.18 -13.60 23.47
C ASP A 229 8.03 -13.95 22.23
N TYR A 230 7.37 -14.10 21.08
CA TYR A 230 7.95 -14.40 19.78
C TYR A 230 7.25 -13.63 18.66
N PHE A 231 8.01 -13.20 17.66
CA PHE A 231 7.50 -12.50 16.49
C PHE A 231 8.06 -13.13 15.20
N PRO A 232 7.27 -13.87 14.41
CA PRO A 232 7.80 -14.72 13.34
C PRO A 232 8.48 -13.97 12.19
N LEU A 233 8.13 -12.70 11.96
CA LEU A 233 8.75 -11.91 10.90
C LEU A 233 10.23 -11.58 11.19
N VAL A 234 10.74 -11.79 12.41
CA VAL A 234 12.17 -11.59 12.69
C VAL A 234 13.06 -12.63 12.00
N ASP A 235 12.49 -13.78 11.63
CA ASP A 235 13.19 -14.83 10.90
C ASP A 235 13.06 -14.69 9.37
N ASN A 236 12.41 -13.63 8.90
CA ASN A 236 12.20 -13.33 7.49
C ASN A 236 13.28 -12.38 6.94
N ASP A 237 13.71 -12.67 5.71
CA ASP A 237 14.63 -11.87 4.90
C ASP A 237 14.14 -11.69 3.44
N ASP A 238 12.92 -12.13 3.13
CA ASP A 238 12.30 -11.95 1.82
C ASP A 238 12.15 -10.46 1.47
N VAL A 239 12.34 -10.15 0.19
CA VAL A 239 12.06 -8.83 -0.38
C VAL A 239 11.09 -9.03 -1.54
N ILE A 240 9.82 -8.75 -1.29
CA ILE A 240 8.73 -9.00 -2.25
C ILE A 240 8.59 -7.79 -3.17
N VAL A 241 8.77 -8.02 -4.48
CA VAL A 241 8.61 -6.99 -5.52
C VAL A 241 7.28 -7.16 -6.28
N LEU A 242 7.02 -6.28 -7.25
CA LEU A 242 5.75 -6.29 -7.99
C LEU A 242 5.43 -7.64 -8.66
N ASP A 243 6.42 -8.26 -9.28
CA ASP A 243 6.26 -9.54 -9.96
C ASP A 243 5.89 -10.66 -8.97
N ASP A 244 6.50 -10.65 -7.77
CA ASP A 244 6.17 -11.59 -6.70
C ASP A 244 4.75 -11.40 -6.20
N VAL A 245 4.29 -10.15 -6.05
CA VAL A 245 2.89 -9.84 -5.66
C VAL A 245 1.90 -10.48 -6.64
N PHE A 246 2.13 -10.34 -7.94
CA PHE A 246 1.26 -10.97 -8.95
C PHE A 246 1.33 -12.49 -8.87
N LYS A 247 2.53 -13.05 -8.74
CA LYS A 247 2.72 -14.49 -8.60
C LYS A 247 2.02 -15.06 -7.36
N ILE A 248 2.12 -14.40 -6.21
CA ILE A 248 1.44 -14.80 -4.96
C ILE A 248 -0.08 -14.87 -5.18
N LEU A 249 -0.66 -13.90 -5.87
CA LEU A 249 -2.11 -13.88 -6.15
C LEU A 249 -2.53 -14.96 -7.13
N GLU A 250 -1.75 -15.20 -8.18
CA GLU A 250 -2.04 -16.24 -9.16
C GLU A 250 -1.92 -17.65 -8.55
N ASP A 251 -0.80 -17.93 -7.86
CA ASP A 251 -0.49 -19.23 -7.25
C ASP A 251 -1.44 -19.57 -6.08
N SER A 252 -2.07 -18.58 -5.46
CA SER A 252 -3.02 -18.80 -4.35
C SER A 252 -4.45 -19.07 -4.80
N GLY A 253 -4.75 -18.92 -6.10
CA GLY A 253 -6.12 -19.05 -6.61
C GLY A 253 -7.02 -17.83 -6.34
N VAL A 254 -6.53 -16.80 -5.64
CA VAL A 254 -7.22 -15.51 -5.51
C VAL A 254 -7.34 -14.84 -6.88
N GLY A 255 -6.25 -14.86 -7.64
CA GLY A 255 -6.13 -14.23 -8.95
C GLY A 255 -6.12 -12.70 -8.88
N ILE A 256 -5.86 -12.10 -10.03
CA ILE A 256 -5.69 -10.64 -10.16
C ILE A 256 -7.03 -10.01 -10.57
N PRO A 257 -7.45 -8.89 -9.96
CA PRO A 257 -8.60 -8.11 -10.41
C PRO A 257 -8.50 -7.74 -11.90
N ALA A 258 -9.61 -7.85 -12.64
CA ALA A 258 -9.59 -7.69 -14.09
C ALA A 258 -9.18 -6.28 -14.55
N TYR A 259 -9.42 -5.24 -13.74
CA TYR A 259 -9.04 -3.87 -14.08
C TYR A 259 -7.52 -3.65 -14.17
N TYR A 260 -6.68 -4.54 -13.63
CA TYR A 260 -5.23 -4.48 -13.82
C TYR A 260 -4.78 -5.08 -15.16
N LYS A 261 -5.62 -5.90 -15.80
CA LYS A 261 -5.27 -6.58 -17.04
C LYS A 261 -5.34 -5.60 -18.23
N PRO A 262 -4.34 -5.60 -19.12
CA PRO A 262 -4.34 -4.72 -20.29
C PRO A 262 -5.53 -4.99 -21.21
N ILE A 263 -6.16 -3.91 -21.68
CA ILE A 263 -7.19 -3.94 -22.73
C ILE A 263 -6.70 -3.11 -23.91
N GLU A 264 -6.78 -3.68 -25.11
CA GLU A 264 -6.35 -3.00 -26.34
C GLU A 264 -7.27 -1.82 -26.67
N TYR A 265 -6.67 -0.73 -27.15
CA TYR A 265 -7.39 0.37 -27.77
C TYR A 265 -6.73 0.76 -29.09
N GLU A 266 -7.53 1.34 -29.99
CA GLU A 266 -7.05 1.86 -31.27
C GLU A 266 -6.92 3.39 -31.24
N VAL A 267 -5.89 3.91 -31.92
CA VAL A 267 -5.66 5.35 -32.06
C VAL A 267 -5.04 5.68 -33.41
N GLU A 268 -5.57 6.71 -34.07
CA GLU A 268 -5.02 7.20 -35.34
C GLU A 268 -3.88 8.21 -35.08
N ILE A 269 -2.74 7.98 -35.72
CA ILE A 269 -1.56 8.85 -35.64
C ILE A 269 -1.04 9.08 -37.06
N ASN A 270 -1.13 10.33 -37.52
CA ASN A 270 -0.67 10.75 -38.86
C ASN A 270 -1.30 9.92 -40.00
N GLY A 271 -2.58 9.55 -39.88
CA GLY A 271 -3.30 8.74 -40.87
C GLY A 271 -3.09 7.23 -40.74
N GLU A 272 -2.30 6.77 -39.77
CA GLU A 272 -2.09 5.34 -39.50
C GLU A 272 -2.81 4.91 -38.22
N LEU A 273 -3.54 3.80 -38.29
CA LEU A 273 -4.16 3.16 -37.12
C LEU A 273 -3.08 2.41 -36.32
N LYS A 274 -2.97 2.74 -35.04
CA LYS A 274 -2.06 2.09 -34.08
C LYS A 274 -2.85 1.46 -32.95
N LYS A 275 -2.28 0.40 -32.35
CA LYS A 275 -2.83 -0.28 -31.19
C LYS A 275 -2.01 0.04 -29.95
N GLY A 276 -2.66 0.56 -28.92
CA GLY A 276 -2.12 0.68 -27.57
C GLY A 276 -2.86 -0.25 -26.62
N ALA A 277 -2.46 -0.26 -25.36
CA ALA A 277 -3.22 -0.89 -24.30
C ALA A 277 -3.34 0.07 -23.12
N TYR A 278 -4.44 -0.05 -22.37
CA TYR A 278 -4.64 0.64 -21.12
C TYR A 278 -5.05 -0.36 -20.02
N SER A 279 -4.91 0.02 -18.78
CA SER A 279 -5.45 -0.67 -17.61
C SER A 279 -5.50 0.31 -16.45
N ARG A 280 -6.10 -0.10 -15.33
CA ARG A 280 -5.93 0.61 -14.07
C ARG A 280 -4.61 0.23 -13.42
N SER A 281 -3.95 1.22 -12.87
CA SER A 281 -2.78 1.10 -12.01
C SER A 281 -3.14 0.95 -10.54
N ARG A 282 -4.35 1.35 -10.15
CA ARG A 282 -4.79 1.38 -8.75
C ARG A 282 -6.14 0.71 -8.54
N SER A 283 -6.31 0.12 -7.37
CA SER A 283 -7.55 -0.53 -6.94
C SER A 283 -8.54 0.41 -6.28
N GLY A 284 -9.72 -0.13 -6.01
CA GLY A 284 -10.73 0.49 -5.19
C GLY A 284 -11.63 1.40 -6.01
N CYS A 285 -11.78 2.65 -5.56
CA CYS A 285 -12.84 3.51 -6.04
C CYS A 285 -12.72 3.80 -7.54
N PHE A 286 -13.85 3.89 -8.24
CA PHE A 286 -13.89 4.11 -9.69
C PHE A 286 -13.55 5.56 -10.11
N PHE A 287 -13.45 6.50 -9.17
CA PHE A 287 -13.23 7.93 -9.44
C PHE A 287 -12.05 8.53 -8.68
N CYS A 288 -11.06 7.72 -8.29
CA CYS A 288 -9.93 8.21 -7.50
C CYS A 288 -9.26 9.41 -8.19
N PHE A 289 -9.06 10.52 -7.46
CA PHE A 289 -8.49 11.76 -8.02
C PHE A 289 -7.02 11.62 -8.46
N TYR A 290 -6.36 10.51 -8.14
CA TYR A 290 -5.05 10.17 -8.68
C TYR A 290 -5.12 9.44 -10.03
N GLN A 291 -6.31 9.08 -10.52
CA GLN A 291 -6.47 8.42 -11.82
C GLN A 291 -5.86 9.24 -12.95
N GLN A 292 -5.05 8.59 -13.76
CA GLN A 292 -4.49 9.16 -14.98
C GLN A 292 -5.59 9.38 -16.02
N LYS A 293 -5.36 10.29 -16.96
CA LYS A 293 -6.31 10.58 -18.05
C LYS A 293 -6.72 9.34 -18.83
N ILE A 294 -5.76 8.43 -19.06
CA ILE A 294 -6.03 7.19 -19.78
C ILE A 294 -6.92 6.23 -18.96
N GLU A 295 -6.84 6.25 -17.63
CA GLU A 295 -7.69 5.45 -16.74
C GLU A 295 -9.12 5.99 -16.70
N TRP A 296 -9.31 7.31 -16.86
CA TRP A 296 -10.63 7.91 -17.07
C TRP A 296 -11.22 7.50 -18.43
N VAL A 297 -10.40 7.41 -19.48
CA VAL A 297 -10.85 6.86 -20.77
C VAL A 297 -11.19 5.37 -20.65
N TRP A 298 -10.41 4.60 -19.90
CA TRP A 298 -10.73 3.21 -19.58
C TRP A 298 -12.09 3.12 -18.85
N LEU A 299 -12.34 3.97 -17.85
CA LEU A 299 -13.62 3.99 -17.13
C LEU A 299 -14.78 4.35 -18.07
N LEU A 300 -14.61 5.35 -18.93
CA LEU A 300 -15.60 5.76 -19.93
C LEU A 300 -15.98 4.61 -20.87
N GLU A 301 -14.98 3.86 -21.34
CA GLU A 301 -15.19 2.81 -22.36
C GLU A 301 -15.64 1.47 -21.76
N GLN A 302 -15.18 1.13 -20.56
CA GLN A 302 -15.46 -0.16 -19.92
C GLN A 302 -16.64 -0.09 -18.93
N HIS A 303 -16.88 1.07 -18.32
CA HIS A 303 -17.93 1.28 -17.33
C HIS A 303 -18.62 2.66 -17.52
N PRO A 304 -19.28 2.90 -18.66
CA PRO A 304 -19.87 4.20 -18.97
C PRO A 304 -20.83 4.71 -17.88
N ASP A 305 -21.63 3.83 -17.28
CA ASP A 305 -22.54 4.20 -16.19
C ASP A 305 -21.80 4.71 -14.93
N LEU A 306 -20.62 4.17 -14.63
CA LEU A 306 -19.79 4.64 -13.51
C LEU A 306 -19.08 5.94 -13.87
N PHE A 307 -18.70 6.12 -15.14
CA PHE A 307 -18.16 7.38 -15.62
C PHE A 307 -19.20 8.50 -15.53
N ASP A 308 -20.45 8.24 -15.93
CA ASP A 308 -21.54 9.22 -15.82
C ASP A 308 -21.84 9.57 -14.36
N LYS A 309 -21.84 8.57 -13.45
CA LYS A 309 -21.90 8.85 -11.99
C LYS A 309 -20.74 9.71 -11.51
N ALA A 310 -19.53 9.53 -12.04
CA ALA A 310 -18.39 10.37 -11.67
C ALA A 310 -18.62 11.84 -12.10
N ILE A 311 -19.24 12.07 -13.27
CA ILE A 311 -19.61 13.42 -13.73
C ILE A 311 -20.58 14.09 -12.75
N GLU A 312 -21.56 13.37 -12.22
CA GLU A 312 -22.58 13.91 -11.30
C GLU A 312 -21.99 14.55 -10.03
N TYR A 313 -20.79 14.13 -9.61
CA TYR A 313 -20.10 14.71 -8.47
C TYR A 313 -19.36 16.01 -8.80
N GLU A 314 -19.03 16.27 -10.06
CA GLU A 314 -18.34 17.50 -10.45
C GLU A 314 -19.28 18.71 -10.37
N LYS A 315 -18.86 19.73 -9.64
CA LYS A 315 -19.59 21.00 -9.47
C LYS A 315 -18.71 22.17 -9.89
N GLU A 316 -19.30 23.37 -9.96
CA GLU A 316 -18.53 24.58 -10.23
C GLU A 316 -17.42 24.74 -9.17
N GLY A 317 -16.16 24.72 -9.62
CA GLY A 317 -14.97 24.77 -8.76
C GLY A 317 -14.49 23.44 -8.18
N TYR A 318 -15.21 22.33 -8.36
CA TYR A 318 -14.82 21.00 -7.86
C TYR A 318 -14.79 19.96 -8.98
N THR A 319 -13.58 19.54 -9.37
CA THR A 319 -13.34 18.55 -10.42
C THR A 319 -12.42 17.46 -9.90
N TRP A 320 -12.55 16.25 -10.44
CA TRP A 320 -11.70 15.11 -10.03
C TRP A 320 -10.24 15.27 -10.43
N MET A 321 -10.01 16.03 -11.50
CA MET A 321 -8.72 16.27 -12.10
C MET A 321 -8.69 17.68 -12.72
N ALA A 322 -7.58 18.04 -13.35
CA ALA A 322 -7.39 19.38 -13.91
C ALA A 322 -8.39 19.77 -15.03
N GLU A 323 -9.07 18.81 -15.65
CA GLU A 323 -10.13 19.03 -16.64
C GLU A 323 -11.43 18.37 -16.18
N ARG A 324 -12.59 18.92 -16.58
CA ARG A 324 -13.90 18.32 -16.29
C ARG A 324 -14.09 17.03 -17.10
N LEU A 325 -14.78 16.05 -16.51
CA LEU A 325 -15.09 14.79 -17.17
C LEU A 325 -16.04 14.98 -18.38
N GLU A 326 -16.90 16.01 -18.36
CA GLU A 326 -17.74 16.39 -19.51
C GLU A 326 -16.92 16.85 -20.73
N GLU A 327 -15.76 17.46 -20.50
CA GLU A 327 -14.83 17.84 -21.57
C GLU A 327 -14.00 16.63 -22.00
N LEU A 328 -13.58 15.79 -21.04
CA LEU A 328 -12.81 14.57 -21.30
C LEU A 328 -13.55 13.61 -22.22
N LYS A 329 -14.86 13.40 -22.01
CA LYS A 329 -15.66 12.44 -22.79
C LYS A 329 -15.87 12.81 -24.26
N LYS A 330 -15.52 14.03 -24.67
CA LYS A 330 -15.66 14.46 -26.08
C LYS A 330 -14.77 13.59 -26.96
N PRO A 331 -15.25 13.04 -28.09
CA PRO A 331 -14.48 12.11 -28.93
C PRO A 331 -13.09 12.62 -29.33
N LYS A 332 -12.98 13.91 -29.67
CA LYS A 332 -11.69 14.56 -29.99
C LYS A 332 -10.71 14.52 -28.82
N ARG A 333 -11.19 14.71 -27.58
CA ARG A 333 -10.36 14.70 -26.38
C ARG A 333 -9.94 13.28 -26.01
N VAL A 334 -10.84 12.30 -26.11
CA VAL A 334 -10.54 10.87 -25.93
C VAL A 334 -9.44 10.42 -26.90
N GLN A 335 -9.55 10.75 -28.18
CA GLN A 335 -8.51 10.45 -29.18
C GLN A 335 -7.18 11.12 -28.85
N ALA A 336 -7.19 12.38 -28.40
CA ALA A 336 -5.99 13.09 -27.97
C ALA A 336 -5.31 12.38 -26.79
N ILE A 337 -6.07 11.98 -25.75
CA ILE A 337 -5.55 11.25 -24.58
C ILE A 337 -4.93 9.91 -25.00
N LYS A 338 -5.63 9.12 -25.83
CA LYS A 338 -5.11 7.85 -26.35
C LYS A 338 -3.82 8.04 -27.15
N LYS A 339 -3.71 9.13 -27.92
CA LYS A 339 -2.52 9.49 -28.70
C LYS A 339 -1.36 9.91 -27.81
N GLU A 340 -1.60 10.81 -26.85
CA GLU A 340 -0.63 11.24 -25.84
C GLU A 340 -0.08 10.02 -25.08
N HIS A 341 -0.97 9.13 -24.63
CA HIS A 341 -0.63 7.89 -23.95
C HIS A 341 0.25 6.98 -24.82
N TYR A 342 -0.18 6.67 -26.04
CA TYR A 342 0.56 5.80 -26.96
C TYR A 342 1.97 6.34 -27.27
N LEU A 343 2.08 7.64 -27.52
CA LEU A 343 3.37 8.28 -27.80
C LEU A 343 4.29 8.26 -26.57
N ARG A 344 3.74 8.44 -25.37
CA ARG A 344 4.50 8.36 -24.10
C ARG A 344 5.05 6.94 -23.91
N ILE A 345 4.20 5.92 -23.95
CA ILE A 345 4.60 4.52 -23.77
C ILE A 345 5.66 4.10 -24.80
N ASN A 346 5.51 4.46 -26.07
CA ASN A 346 6.51 4.11 -27.08
C ASN A 346 7.86 4.83 -26.90
N ARG A 347 7.86 6.06 -26.37
CA ARG A 347 9.11 6.75 -26.00
C ARG A 347 9.78 6.11 -24.80
N GLU A 348 9.02 5.58 -23.86
CA GLU A 348 9.56 4.84 -22.71
C GLU A 348 10.14 3.50 -23.16
N LYS A 349 9.41 2.75 -23.99
CA LYS A 349 9.89 1.49 -24.60
C LYS A 349 11.19 1.65 -25.38
N SER A 350 11.36 2.75 -26.12
CA SER A 350 12.60 3.00 -26.87
C SER A 350 13.78 3.41 -25.99
N ARG A 351 13.53 3.89 -24.76
CA ARG A 351 14.56 4.23 -23.77
C ARG A 351 14.92 3.05 -22.88
N SER A 352 14.00 2.11 -22.68
CA SER A 352 14.24 0.92 -21.87
C SER A 352 15.14 -0.08 -22.62
N ARG A 353 16.19 -0.56 -21.95
CA ARG A 353 17.08 -1.61 -22.47
C ARG A 353 16.54 -3.02 -22.25
N THR A 354 15.61 -3.17 -21.32
CA THR A 354 14.86 -4.39 -20.99
C THR A 354 13.41 -4.15 -21.41
N GLY A 355 12.85 -4.97 -22.30
CA GLY A 355 11.50 -4.74 -22.83
C GLY A 355 10.48 -4.45 -21.72
N GLN A 356 9.59 -3.48 -21.94
CA GLN A 356 8.64 -3.01 -20.93
C GLN A 356 7.42 -3.93 -20.87
N SER A 357 7.14 -4.50 -19.70
CA SER A 357 5.92 -5.26 -19.41
C SER A 357 4.78 -4.31 -19.03
N TRP A 358 3.54 -4.80 -19.01
CA TRP A 358 2.41 -4.02 -18.50
C TRP A 358 2.49 -3.81 -16.96
N GLN A 359 3.26 -4.64 -16.26
CA GLN A 359 3.51 -4.50 -14.83
C GLN A 359 4.44 -3.30 -14.57
N ASP A 360 5.41 -3.06 -15.46
CA ASP A 360 6.26 -1.86 -15.39
C ASP A 360 5.45 -0.56 -15.52
N GLU A 361 4.39 -0.57 -16.33
CA GLU A 361 3.47 0.57 -16.47
C GLU A 361 2.72 0.84 -15.16
N ILE A 362 2.30 -0.21 -14.44
CA ILE A 362 1.71 -0.11 -13.11
C ILE A 362 2.72 0.45 -12.11
N LEU A 363 3.95 -0.08 -12.09
CA LEU A 363 5.00 0.38 -11.18
C LEU A 363 5.27 1.89 -11.33
N GLN A 364 5.36 2.37 -12.57
CA GLN A 364 5.57 3.79 -12.88
C GLN A 364 4.38 4.65 -12.45
N ALA A 365 3.16 4.21 -12.71
CA ALA A 365 1.95 4.92 -12.32
C ALA A 365 1.77 5.01 -10.80
N GLU A 366 2.19 3.98 -10.06
CA GLU A 366 2.15 3.97 -8.59
C GLU A 366 3.19 4.90 -7.95
N GLY A 367 4.34 5.10 -8.60
CA GLY A 367 5.38 6.04 -8.17
C GLY A 367 4.91 7.50 -8.12
N GLU A 368 3.90 7.87 -8.91
CA GLU A 368 3.26 9.19 -8.91
C GLU A 368 2.12 9.25 -7.88
N GLY A 369 2.47 9.17 -6.59
CA GLY A 369 1.64 9.63 -5.46
C GLY A 369 0.29 8.93 -5.26
N CYS A 370 0.25 7.85 -4.47
CA CYS A 370 -0.74 7.67 -3.41
C CYS A 370 -0.31 6.50 -2.51
N ALA A 371 0.22 6.83 -1.35
CA ALA A 371 0.68 5.87 -0.35
C ALA A 371 -0.43 5.39 0.60
N SER A 372 -1.73 5.58 0.32
CA SER A 372 -2.69 5.62 1.45
C SER A 372 -4.14 5.23 1.17
N CYS A 373 -4.36 4.19 0.35
CA CYS A 373 -5.65 3.52 0.40
C CYS A 373 -5.76 2.54 1.59
N PHE A 374 -4.64 2.01 2.09
CA PHE A 374 -4.43 1.59 3.49
C PHE A 374 -2.93 1.54 3.77
N ILE A 375 -2.46 2.61 4.41
CA ILE A 375 -1.15 2.78 5.06
C ILE A 375 0.09 2.60 4.17
#